data_AF-A0A7K1XUW6-F1
#
_entry.id   AF-A0A7K1XUW6-F1
#
_cell.length_a   1.000
_cell.length_b   1.000
_cell.length_c   1.000
_cell.angle_alpha   90.00
_cell.angle_beta   90.00
_cell.angle_gamma   90.00
#
_symmetry.space_group_name_H-M   'P 1'
#
loop_
_entity.id
_entity.type
_entity.pdbx_description
1 polymer ?
#
loop_
_entity_poly.entity_id
_entity_poly.type
_entity_poly.pdbx_seq_one_letter_code
_entity_poly.pdbx_strand_id
1 'polypeptide(L)'
;MQNLPRIHSQVSPFMDVDLFMRPNDLSKSYSNHELAAMINGQAYERALQRIAEFRDRCEQTLLSFKERVWQTESDFESLSSQERRERPGSAPPSWGNMTAEERDSYNQKVTKYNNQVDFHNRLVDQTNRARERYEDAVSRLNEKRAELEEQVQQKEQDLTPALDQDILSVLGKLQQLAYDHIHNKNNPFSGFMLGFLTKKVYVFLYDRVWGTESQRAATEIFKKLNDETEMIFSRYPAPLRQGLIQTAGLIHSCYKLNEVLLAAIRQCLNGLPHNTCVEYQPEADRFLTRSTEFNYEYRHLIDPIEIDNIRNNMSVRMTEIGEDISQLKAFILLLEPVFEQILNAIRFNAGELTKMTENKEKLLDPIGRDLYFALGVFDEYDQERFLNKQQPFLNDVEREIRSSLHIGVPLTAFIRHIEATELLILTAKETVSSDIAMQFYLKRDKLSKKLEELEVALGSLSTIITEVDELPKQQSEAFRKKISLLLNLSVIPLINIGVLAPVWMLVSRYLPAFGSNNPYYSELRISQAKKLKSYSFIHGGLAISFFLLELFGIGPIPWLFPAIGLSYMVSGGALFSRAGNVGDAR
;
A
#
# COMPACT_ATOMS: atom_id res chain seq x y z
N MET A 1 -8.74 11.45 -46.35
CA MET A 1 -7.77 11.36 -45.24
C MET A 1 -6.52 12.24 -45.42
N GLN A 2 -6.08 12.61 -46.64
CA GLN A 2 -4.85 13.39 -46.86
C GLN A 2 -4.88 14.87 -46.36
N ASN A 3 -6.05 15.38 -45.92
CA ASN A 3 -6.23 16.78 -45.47
C ASN A 3 -6.59 16.91 -43.98
N LEU A 4 -6.49 15.84 -43.18
CA LEU A 4 -6.78 15.95 -41.75
C LEU A 4 -5.63 16.72 -41.06
N PRO A 5 -5.95 17.69 -40.18
CA PRO A 5 -4.95 18.45 -39.47
C PRO A 5 -4.09 17.51 -38.62
N ARG A 6 -2.78 17.82 -38.57
CA ARG A 6 -1.80 17.15 -37.71
C ARG A 6 -1.09 18.19 -36.85
N ILE A 7 -1.86 19.13 -36.31
CA ILE A 7 -1.33 20.31 -35.62
C ILE A 7 -0.60 19.90 -34.34
N HIS A 8 -1.05 18.84 -33.66
CA HIS A 8 -0.40 18.32 -32.45
C HIS A 8 1.08 18.01 -32.68
N SER A 9 1.38 17.26 -33.75
CA SER A 9 2.77 16.89 -34.10
C SER A 9 3.65 18.07 -34.51
N GLN A 10 3.06 19.16 -34.99
CA GLN A 10 3.79 20.36 -35.41
C GLN A 10 4.12 21.28 -34.23
N VAL A 11 3.29 21.25 -33.18
CA VAL A 11 3.37 22.16 -32.04
C VAL A 11 4.08 21.51 -30.84
N SER A 12 4.00 20.18 -30.69
CA SER A 12 4.61 19.43 -29.59
C SER A 12 6.12 19.62 -29.38
N PRO A 13 6.94 20.02 -30.37
CA PRO A 13 8.35 20.35 -30.12
C PRO A 13 8.55 21.58 -29.22
N PHE A 14 7.55 22.46 -29.11
CA PHE A 14 7.69 23.76 -28.46
C PHE A 14 6.80 23.94 -27.22
N MET A 15 5.85 23.04 -26.98
CA MET A 15 4.94 23.13 -25.84
C MET A 15 4.17 21.82 -25.62
N ASP A 16 3.66 21.63 -24.41
CA ASP A 16 2.67 20.59 -24.11
C ASP A 16 1.32 20.97 -24.72
N VAL A 17 1.04 20.43 -25.91
CA VAL A 17 -0.18 20.73 -26.69
C VAL A 17 -1.45 20.20 -26.00
N ASP A 18 -1.34 19.10 -25.24
CA ASP A 18 -2.51 18.41 -24.67
C ASP A 18 -3.24 19.30 -23.66
N LEU A 19 -2.50 20.13 -22.93
CA LEU A 19 -3.04 21.11 -22.00
C LEU A 19 -3.96 22.12 -22.69
N PHE A 20 -3.61 22.56 -23.90
CA PHE A 20 -4.30 23.64 -24.61
C PHE A 20 -5.40 23.16 -25.55
N MET A 21 -5.43 21.86 -25.85
CA MET A 21 -6.46 21.24 -26.67
C MET A 21 -7.69 20.81 -25.87
N ARG A 22 -7.59 20.66 -24.54
CA ARG A 22 -8.71 20.28 -23.68
C ARG A 22 -9.56 21.48 -23.25
N PRO A 23 -10.89 21.34 -23.15
CA PRO A 23 -11.73 22.36 -22.52
C PRO A 23 -11.44 22.43 -21.00
N ASN A 24 -11.35 23.65 -20.46
CA ASN A 24 -11.38 23.97 -19.01
C ASN A 24 -10.12 23.78 -18.12
N ASP A 25 -8.95 23.39 -18.64
CA ASP A 25 -7.73 23.26 -17.80
C ASP A 25 -6.97 24.58 -17.52
N LEU A 26 -7.48 25.71 -18.03
CA LEU A 26 -6.79 27.02 -17.98
C LEU A 26 -6.97 27.80 -16.67
N SER A 27 -7.78 27.30 -15.72
CA SER A 27 -8.13 28.00 -14.48
C SER A 27 -7.16 27.78 -13.31
N LYS A 28 -6.16 26.91 -13.46
CA LYS A 28 -5.16 26.62 -12.42
C LYS A 28 -4.04 27.67 -12.39
N SER A 29 -3.55 27.98 -11.19
CA SER A 29 -2.31 28.75 -11.01
C SER A 29 -1.11 27.85 -11.26
N TYR A 30 -0.14 28.34 -12.02
CA TYR A 30 1.11 27.63 -12.30
C TYR A 30 2.28 28.49 -11.86
N SER A 31 3.28 27.86 -11.25
CA SER A 31 4.56 28.50 -10.95
C SER A 31 5.35 28.80 -12.22
N ASN A 32 6.31 29.72 -12.15
CA ASN A 32 7.18 30.06 -13.29
C ASN A 32 7.93 28.85 -13.85
N HIS A 33 8.32 27.90 -12.98
CA HIS A 33 8.99 26.68 -13.40
C HIS A 33 8.05 25.73 -14.16
N GLU A 34 6.82 25.54 -13.68
CA GLU A 34 5.82 24.74 -14.38
C GLU A 34 5.47 25.37 -15.75
N LEU A 35 5.33 26.69 -15.80
CA LEU A 35 5.09 27.41 -17.05
C LEU A 35 6.23 27.23 -18.05
N ALA A 36 7.48 27.37 -17.59
CA ALA A 36 8.65 27.13 -18.42
C ALA A 36 8.67 25.70 -18.97
N ALA A 37 8.37 24.70 -18.14
CA ALA A 37 8.30 23.30 -18.58
C ALA A 37 7.20 23.08 -19.64
N MET A 38 6.02 23.69 -19.45
CA MET A 38 4.90 23.59 -20.40
C MET A 38 5.21 24.16 -21.78
N ILE A 39 6.09 25.16 -21.87
CA ILE A 39 6.46 25.81 -23.13
C ILE A 39 7.88 25.48 -23.60
N ASN A 40 8.50 24.45 -23.01
CA ASN A 40 9.89 24.05 -23.31
C ASN A 40 10.87 25.25 -23.28
N GLY A 41 10.80 26.02 -22.19
CA GLY A 41 11.45 27.32 -22.02
C GLY A 41 12.96 27.24 -21.81
N GLN A 42 13.72 27.45 -22.88
CA GLN A 42 15.19 27.34 -22.86
C GLN A 42 15.88 28.53 -22.21
N ALA A 43 15.32 29.74 -22.31
CA ALA A 43 15.93 30.92 -21.68
C ALA A 43 15.83 30.82 -20.15
N TYR A 44 14.68 30.36 -19.64
CA TYR A 44 14.45 30.12 -18.22
C TYR A 44 15.37 29.03 -17.66
N GLU A 45 15.51 27.90 -18.35
CA GLU A 45 16.44 26.83 -17.97
C GLU A 45 17.89 27.32 -17.92
N ARG A 46 18.34 28.10 -18.91
CA ARG A 46 19.69 28.68 -18.92
C ARG A 46 19.88 29.69 -17.80
N ALA A 47 18.85 30.49 -17.47
CA ALA A 47 18.90 31.43 -16.35
C ALA A 47 19.02 30.68 -15.01
N LEU A 48 18.22 29.63 -14.81
CA LEU A 48 18.33 28.73 -13.64
C LEU A 48 19.73 28.13 -13.51
N GLN A 49 20.29 27.61 -14.61
CA GLN A 49 21.63 27.04 -14.60
C GLN A 49 22.69 28.09 -14.20
N ARG A 50 22.61 29.30 -14.75
CA ARG A 50 23.53 30.40 -14.39
C ARG A 50 23.41 30.82 -12.92
N ILE A 51 22.19 30.81 -12.36
CA ILE A 51 21.96 31.10 -10.95
C ILE A 51 22.54 29.98 -10.07
N ALA A 52 22.37 28.71 -10.46
CA ALA A 52 22.98 27.59 -9.75
C ALA A 52 24.51 27.67 -9.75
N GLU A 53 25.13 27.92 -10.91
CA GLU A 53 26.58 28.12 -11.01
C GLU A 53 27.06 29.34 -10.20
N PHE A 54 26.24 30.39 -10.10
CA PHE A 54 26.54 31.55 -9.26
C PHE A 54 26.47 31.22 -7.77
N ARG A 55 25.44 30.48 -7.33
CA ARG A 55 25.32 29.98 -5.96
C ARG A 55 26.52 29.12 -5.57
N ASP A 56 26.97 28.23 -6.46
CA ASP A 56 28.16 27.41 -6.23
C ASP A 56 29.42 28.27 -6.03
N ARG A 57 29.60 29.34 -6.83
CA ARG A 57 30.71 30.29 -6.65
C ARG A 57 30.60 31.07 -5.34
N CYS A 58 29.40 31.47 -4.94
CA CYS A 58 29.15 32.11 -3.64
C CYS A 58 29.53 31.17 -2.48
N GLU A 59 29.15 29.90 -2.57
CA GLU A 59 29.49 28.90 -1.56
C GLU A 59 31.00 28.66 -1.49
N GLN A 60 31.69 28.55 -2.64
CA GLN A 60 33.15 28.48 -2.69
C GLN A 60 33.82 29.70 -2.05
N THR A 61 33.26 30.89 -2.23
CA THR A 61 33.75 32.11 -1.57
C THR A 61 33.60 32.00 -0.05
N LEU A 62 32.45 31.54 0.44
CA LEU A 62 32.19 31.33 1.86
C LEU A 62 33.09 30.27 2.49
N LEU A 63 33.57 29.28 1.74
CA LEU A 63 34.51 28.28 2.26
C LEU A 63 35.79 28.92 2.82
N SER A 64 36.34 29.92 2.14
CA SER A 64 37.55 30.61 2.62
C SER A 64 37.33 31.36 3.94
N PHE A 65 36.12 31.89 4.17
CA PHE A 65 35.75 32.54 5.42
C PHE A 65 35.46 31.50 6.52
N LYS A 66 34.79 30.39 6.19
CA LYS A 66 34.58 29.27 7.11
C LYS A 66 35.91 28.67 7.58
N GLU A 67 36.88 28.49 6.67
CA GLU A 67 38.20 28.01 7.01
C GLU A 67 38.94 28.98 7.94
N ARG A 68 38.82 30.29 7.70
CA ARG A 68 39.40 31.31 8.58
C ARG A 68 38.77 31.32 9.98
N VAL A 69 37.45 31.18 10.07
CA VAL A 69 36.74 31.03 11.35
C VAL A 69 37.23 29.80 12.09
N TRP A 70 37.36 28.67 11.39
CA TRP A 70 37.84 27.43 11.98
C TRP A 70 39.28 27.53 12.49
N GLN A 71 40.17 28.20 11.73
CA GLN A 71 41.56 28.45 12.15
C GLN A 71 41.61 29.34 13.40
N THR A 72 40.86 30.45 13.42
CA THR A 72 40.85 31.36 14.59
C THR A 72 40.16 30.75 15.81
N GLU A 73 39.15 29.90 15.60
CA GLU A 73 38.51 29.09 16.65
C GLU A 73 39.52 28.12 17.25
N SER A 74 40.25 27.36 16.42
CA SER A 74 41.26 26.41 16.90
C SER A 74 42.40 27.10 17.68
N ASP A 75 42.87 28.25 17.20
CA ASP A 75 43.88 29.06 17.91
C ASP A 75 43.35 29.55 19.27
N PHE A 76 42.11 30.03 19.31
CA PHE A 76 41.46 30.49 20.53
C PHE A 76 41.26 29.34 21.53
N GLU A 77 40.76 28.19 21.08
CA GLU A 77 40.56 27.02 21.94
C GLU A 77 41.87 26.47 22.51
N SER A 78 42.93 26.45 21.70
CA SER A 78 44.27 26.04 22.11
C SER A 78 44.82 26.95 23.21
N LEU A 79 44.77 28.28 22.99
CA LEU A 79 45.22 29.28 23.95
C LEU A 79 44.38 29.28 25.23
N SER A 80 43.04 29.20 25.11
CA SER A 80 42.12 29.10 26.24
C SER A 80 42.37 27.83 27.08
N SER A 81 42.67 26.71 26.42
CA SER A 81 43.03 25.46 27.09
C SER A 81 44.36 25.58 27.83
N GLN A 82 45.36 26.22 27.21
CA GLN A 82 46.66 26.46 27.83
C GLN A 82 46.54 27.44 29.03
N GLU A 83 45.80 28.53 28.87
CA GLU A 83 45.51 29.49 29.94
C GLU A 83 44.86 28.81 31.15
N ARG A 84 43.88 27.92 30.92
CA ARG A 84 43.22 27.14 31.99
C ARG A 84 44.18 26.19 32.71
N ARG A 85 45.10 25.54 31.98
CA ARG A 85 46.11 24.63 32.56
C ARG A 85 47.14 25.36 33.40
N GLU A 86 47.56 26.54 32.94
CA GLU A 86 48.61 27.36 33.56
C GLU A 86 48.06 28.36 34.58
N ARG A 87 46.78 28.21 34.98
CA ARG A 87 46.17 29.07 35.98
C ARG A 87 46.90 28.93 37.32
N PRO A 88 47.43 30.02 37.89
CA PRO A 88 48.18 29.95 39.13
C PRO A 88 47.28 29.41 40.25
N GLY A 89 47.86 28.55 41.11
CA GLY A 89 47.20 28.01 42.28
C GLY A 89 47.00 29.06 43.38
N SER A 90 46.78 28.64 44.62
CA SER A 90 46.66 29.58 45.73
C SER A 90 47.97 30.33 45.99
N ALA A 91 47.87 31.63 46.25
CA ALA A 91 49.02 32.46 46.63
C ALA A 91 49.73 31.87 47.87
N PRO A 92 51.06 32.01 47.97
CA PRO A 92 51.80 31.62 49.17
C PRO A 92 51.20 32.28 50.43
N PRO A 93 51.09 31.55 51.56
CA PRO A 93 50.53 32.10 52.81
C PRO A 93 51.34 33.29 53.33
N SER A 94 50.68 34.24 53.99
CA SER A 94 51.31 35.50 54.38
C SER A 94 52.51 35.33 55.33
N TRP A 95 53.44 36.27 55.23
CA TRP A 95 54.68 36.34 56.01
C TRP A 95 54.40 36.30 57.52
N GLY A 96 55.01 35.34 58.24
CA GLY A 96 55.01 35.27 59.70
C GLY A 96 56.21 34.49 60.24
N ASN A 97 56.97 35.10 61.17
CA ASN A 97 58.15 34.59 61.92
C ASN A 97 58.84 33.33 61.35
N MET A 98 59.41 33.45 60.15
CA MET A 98 60.25 32.42 59.53
C MET A 98 61.74 32.65 59.86
N THR A 99 62.47 31.57 60.06
CA THR A 99 63.95 31.57 60.15
C THR A 99 64.59 32.01 58.83
N ALA A 100 65.88 32.35 58.83
CA ALA A 100 66.56 32.87 57.63
C ALA A 100 66.49 31.91 56.43
N GLU A 101 66.65 30.59 56.65
CA GLU A 101 66.55 29.57 55.59
C GLU A 101 65.10 29.39 55.07
N GLU A 102 64.10 29.50 55.95
CA GLU A 102 62.68 29.47 55.57
C GLU A 102 62.27 30.72 54.76
N ARG A 103 62.90 31.87 55.03
CA ARG A 103 62.67 33.12 54.29
C ARG A 103 63.17 33.02 52.85
N ASP A 104 64.33 32.43 52.61
CA ASP A 104 64.85 32.24 51.25
C ASP A 104 64.00 31.25 50.46
N SER A 105 63.56 30.15 51.09
CA SER A 105 62.60 29.20 50.51
C SER A 105 61.24 29.85 50.21
N TYR A 106 60.75 30.71 51.11
CA TYR A 106 59.52 31.49 50.90
C TYR A 106 59.65 32.49 49.75
N ASN A 107 60.74 33.25 49.69
CA ASN A 107 61.01 34.20 48.62
C ASN A 107 61.09 33.48 47.27
N GLN A 108 61.73 32.31 47.20
CA GLN A 108 61.73 31.48 45.99
C GLN A 108 60.32 31.02 45.59
N LYS A 109 59.45 30.66 46.55
CA LYS A 109 58.04 30.31 46.28
C LYS A 109 57.23 31.50 45.78
N VAL A 110 57.43 32.69 46.37
CA VAL A 110 56.78 33.94 45.92
C VAL A 110 57.27 34.35 44.54
N THR A 111 58.57 34.30 44.26
CA THR A 111 59.11 34.57 42.93
C THR A 111 58.56 33.59 41.90
N LYS A 112 58.49 32.29 42.23
CA LYS A 112 57.89 31.29 41.35
C LYS A 112 56.40 31.54 41.10
N TYR A 113 55.64 31.90 42.13
CA TYR A 113 54.22 32.25 42.02
C TYR A 113 54.01 33.52 41.19
N ASN A 114 54.76 34.58 41.46
CA ASN A 114 54.67 35.83 40.69
C ASN A 114 55.04 35.62 39.22
N ASN A 115 56.07 34.83 38.93
CA ASN A 115 56.42 34.46 37.56
C ASN A 115 55.30 33.65 36.87
N GLN A 116 54.60 32.78 37.60
CA GLN A 116 53.43 32.05 37.08
C GLN A 116 52.23 32.97 36.84
N VAL A 117 51.98 33.93 37.75
CA VAL A 117 50.93 34.95 37.56
C VAL A 117 51.24 35.84 36.36
N ASP A 118 52.48 36.31 36.22
CA ASP A 118 52.90 37.14 35.09
C ASP A 118 52.79 36.37 33.76
N PHE A 119 53.15 35.09 33.75
CA PHE A 119 52.98 34.22 32.59
C PHE A 119 51.50 33.99 32.27
N HIS A 120 50.66 33.74 33.27
CA HIS A 120 49.22 33.57 33.10
C HIS A 120 48.55 34.86 32.61
N ASN A 121 48.91 36.04 33.13
CA ASN A 121 48.39 37.32 32.65
C ASN A 121 48.73 37.55 31.17
N ARG A 122 49.94 37.19 30.74
CA ARG A 122 50.31 37.23 29.31
C ARG A 122 49.48 36.26 28.46
N LEU A 123 49.16 35.07 28.99
CA LEU A 123 48.27 34.12 28.32
C LEU A 123 46.84 34.66 28.24
N VAL A 124 46.29 35.26 29.30
CA VAL A 124 44.96 35.90 29.30
C VAL A 124 44.90 37.00 28.22
N ASP A 125 45.92 37.86 28.14
CA ASP A 125 46.00 38.89 27.09
C ASP A 125 46.04 38.29 25.69
N GLN A 126 46.77 37.18 25.50
CA GLN A 126 46.82 36.46 24.22
C GLN A 126 45.48 35.77 23.88
N THR A 127 44.82 35.15 24.85
CA THR A 127 43.50 34.54 24.70
C THR A 127 42.45 35.58 24.31
N ASN A 128 42.44 36.74 24.99
CA ASN A 128 41.51 37.83 24.66
C ASN A 128 41.70 38.34 23.22
N ARG A 129 42.96 38.52 22.78
CA ARG A 129 43.26 38.86 21.37
C ARG A 129 42.88 37.76 20.39
N ALA A 130 42.99 36.49 20.76
CA ALA A 130 42.54 35.37 19.93
C ALA A 130 41.01 35.33 19.82
N ARG A 131 40.31 35.60 20.94
CA ARG A 131 38.86 35.72 21.00
C ARG A 131 38.33 36.85 20.10
N GLU A 132 38.91 38.05 20.20
CA GLU A 132 38.54 39.19 19.34
C GLU A 132 38.73 38.85 17.85
N ARG A 133 39.82 38.14 17.49
CA ARG A 133 40.06 37.68 16.11
C ARG A 133 39.04 36.63 15.66
N TYR A 134 38.61 35.73 16.54
CA TYR A 134 37.55 34.77 16.25
C TYR A 134 36.19 35.45 16.07
N GLU A 135 35.80 36.33 17.00
CA GLU A 135 34.54 37.08 16.92
C GLU A 135 34.50 37.99 15.67
N ASP A 136 35.59 38.66 15.30
CA ASP A 136 35.72 39.41 14.03
C ASP A 136 35.59 38.49 12.80
N ALA A 137 36.22 37.32 12.81
CA ALA A 137 36.11 36.35 11.71
C ALA A 137 34.66 35.85 11.53
N VAL A 138 33.93 35.57 12.62
CA VAL A 138 32.52 35.17 12.60
C VAL A 138 31.64 36.31 12.08
N SER A 139 31.85 37.55 12.54
CA SER A 139 31.12 38.72 12.06
C SER A 139 31.27 38.89 10.55
N ARG A 140 32.50 38.82 10.04
CA ARG A 140 32.79 38.93 8.61
C ARG A 140 32.19 37.79 7.78
N LEU A 141 32.16 36.57 8.31
CA LEU A 141 31.47 35.45 7.64
C LEU A 141 29.97 35.72 7.50
N ASN A 142 29.32 36.20 8.57
CA ASN A 142 27.89 36.49 8.56
C ASN A 142 27.54 37.67 7.65
N GLU A 143 28.30 38.76 7.69
CA GLU A 143 28.16 39.89 6.77
C GLU A 143 28.31 39.44 5.32
N LYS A 144 29.35 38.63 5.02
CA LYS A 144 29.58 38.17 3.66
C LYS A 144 28.50 37.21 3.18
N ARG A 145 27.97 36.37 4.08
CA ARG A 145 26.84 35.49 3.78
C ARG A 145 25.59 36.30 3.40
N ALA A 146 25.24 37.31 4.20
CA ALA A 146 24.08 38.17 3.92
C ALA A 146 24.24 38.92 2.58
N GLU A 147 25.42 39.48 2.31
CA GLU A 147 25.72 40.14 1.03
C GLU A 147 25.57 39.18 -0.17
N LEU A 148 26.06 37.94 -0.05
CA LEU A 148 25.96 36.95 -1.13
C LEU A 148 24.52 36.42 -1.29
N GLU A 149 23.77 36.23 -0.20
CA GLU A 149 22.35 35.88 -0.27
C GLU A 149 21.53 36.97 -0.97
N GLU A 150 21.81 38.25 -0.69
CA GLU A 150 21.19 39.37 -1.40
C GLU A 150 21.54 39.38 -2.90
N GLN A 151 22.81 39.12 -3.25
CA GLN A 151 23.22 39.01 -4.65
C GLN A 151 22.54 37.84 -5.38
N VAL A 152 22.34 36.70 -4.71
CA VAL A 152 21.59 35.56 -5.27
C VAL A 152 20.13 35.95 -5.50
N GLN A 153 19.49 36.61 -4.53
CA GLN A 153 18.10 37.08 -4.68
C GLN A 153 17.96 38.09 -5.82
N GLN A 154 18.92 39.02 -5.97
CA GLN A 154 18.95 39.94 -7.10
C GLN A 154 19.10 39.19 -8.43
N LYS A 155 19.92 38.13 -8.49
CA LYS A 155 20.07 37.28 -9.68
C LYS A 155 18.82 36.46 -10.00
N GLU A 156 18.06 36.05 -8.99
CA GLU A 156 16.79 35.36 -9.21
C GLU A 156 15.73 36.25 -9.87
N GLN A 157 15.85 37.57 -9.77
CA GLN A 157 14.99 38.49 -10.51
C GLN A 157 15.16 38.35 -12.04
N ASP A 158 16.30 37.81 -12.53
CA ASP A 158 16.55 37.54 -13.94
C ASP A 158 15.68 36.39 -14.50
N LEU A 159 15.05 35.57 -13.62
CA LEU A 159 14.18 34.47 -14.04
C LEU A 159 12.90 34.94 -14.72
N THR A 160 12.31 36.04 -14.23
CA THR A 160 11.04 36.56 -14.80
C THR A 160 11.23 37.09 -16.22
N PRO A 161 12.22 37.95 -16.53
CA PRO A 161 12.52 38.34 -17.91
C PRO A 161 12.86 37.16 -18.83
N ALA A 162 13.55 36.13 -18.31
CA ALA A 162 13.87 34.94 -19.09
C ALA A 162 12.59 34.14 -19.46
N LEU A 163 11.65 34.01 -18.52
CA LEU A 163 10.35 33.38 -18.80
C LEU A 163 9.53 34.18 -19.81
N ASP A 164 9.47 35.51 -19.65
CA ASP A 164 8.79 36.40 -20.60
C ASP A 164 9.35 36.20 -22.02
N GLN A 165 10.67 36.08 -22.16
CA GLN A 165 11.33 35.82 -23.44
C GLN A 165 10.91 34.47 -24.06
N ASP A 166 10.84 33.41 -23.25
CA ASP A 166 10.39 32.10 -23.71
C ASP A 166 8.91 32.12 -24.16
N ILE A 167 8.04 32.79 -23.38
CA ILE A 167 6.63 32.98 -23.74
C ILE A 167 6.51 33.70 -25.09
N LEU A 168 7.23 34.80 -25.30
CA LEU A 168 7.23 35.52 -26.57
C LEU A 168 7.76 34.67 -27.72
N SER A 169 8.82 33.88 -27.47
CA SER A 169 9.39 32.98 -28.47
C SER A 169 8.35 31.95 -28.93
N VAL A 170 7.63 31.32 -27.99
CA VAL A 170 6.59 30.33 -28.30
C VAL A 170 5.43 30.97 -29.04
N LEU A 171 4.92 32.11 -28.57
CA LEU A 171 3.84 32.84 -29.25
C LEU A 171 4.23 33.25 -30.67
N GLY A 172 5.47 33.72 -30.87
CA GLY A 172 6.00 34.09 -32.19
C GLY A 172 6.11 32.87 -33.12
N LYS A 173 6.63 31.74 -32.63
CA LYS A 173 6.71 30.48 -33.41
C LYS A 173 5.33 29.99 -33.83
N LEU A 174 4.36 30.00 -32.91
CA LEU A 174 2.99 29.59 -33.18
C LEU A 174 2.31 30.52 -34.18
N GLN A 175 2.47 31.84 -34.03
CA GLN A 175 1.93 32.82 -34.97
C GLN A 175 2.54 32.66 -36.36
N GLN A 176 3.84 32.41 -36.47
CA GLN A 176 4.49 32.15 -37.75
C GLN A 176 3.97 30.85 -38.39
N LEU A 177 3.87 29.78 -37.59
CA LEU A 177 3.35 28.49 -38.06
C LEU A 177 1.89 28.62 -38.56
N ALA A 178 1.05 29.35 -37.83
CA ALA A 178 -0.31 29.67 -38.27
C ALA A 178 -0.29 30.50 -39.57
N TYR A 179 0.52 31.55 -39.64
CA TYR A 179 0.67 32.40 -40.83
C TYR A 179 1.05 31.60 -42.08
N ASP A 180 2.06 30.73 -41.98
CA ASP A 180 2.56 29.90 -43.07
C ASP A 180 1.44 28.97 -43.60
N HIS A 181 0.65 28.40 -42.70
CA HIS A 181 -0.48 27.54 -43.08
C HIS A 181 -1.67 28.32 -43.64
N ILE A 182 -1.98 29.51 -43.12
CA ILE A 182 -3.08 30.37 -43.62
C ILE A 182 -2.79 30.85 -45.06
N HIS A 183 -1.52 31.15 -45.36
CA HIS A 183 -1.09 31.59 -46.70
C HIS A 183 -0.83 30.43 -47.68
N ASN A 184 -0.70 29.21 -47.17
CA ASN A 184 -0.61 28.02 -47.99
C ASN A 184 -2.01 27.55 -48.45
N LYS A 185 -2.33 27.85 -49.71
CA LYS A 185 -3.64 27.52 -50.34
C LYS A 185 -4.03 26.04 -50.27
N ASN A 186 -3.07 25.15 -50.05
CA ASN A 186 -3.30 23.71 -50.08
C ASN A 186 -3.99 23.17 -48.81
N ASN A 187 -3.97 23.90 -47.68
CA ASN A 187 -4.58 23.41 -46.44
C ASN A 187 -5.09 24.54 -45.51
N PRO A 188 -6.13 25.30 -45.92
CA PRO A 188 -6.68 26.38 -45.11
C PRO A 188 -7.26 25.89 -43.78
N PHE A 189 -7.79 24.66 -43.72
CA PHE A 189 -8.35 24.14 -42.47
C PHE A 189 -7.30 23.98 -41.36
N SER A 190 -6.09 23.54 -41.70
CA SER A 190 -5.00 23.46 -40.71
C SER A 190 -4.52 24.86 -40.25
N GLY A 191 -4.53 25.85 -41.15
CA GLY A 191 -4.23 27.24 -40.78
C GLY A 191 -5.23 27.83 -39.79
N PHE A 192 -6.51 27.56 -39.99
CA PHE A 192 -7.56 27.93 -39.04
C PHE A 192 -7.33 27.27 -37.67
N MET A 193 -7.06 25.96 -37.66
CA MET A 193 -6.83 25.18 -36.45
C MET A 193 -5.63 25.70 -35.63
N LEU A 194 -4.51 25.98 -36.29
CA LEU A 194 -3.34 26.60 -35.66
C LEU A 194 -3.64 28.01 -35.16
N GLY A 195 -4.40 28.80 -35.92
CA GLY A 195 -4.84 30.13 -35.51
C GLY A 195 -5.66 30.08 -34.23
N PHE A 196 -6.63 29.16 -34.15
CA PHE A 196 -7.47 28.95 -32.97
C PHE A 196 -6.66 28.47 -31.75
N LEU A 197 -5.75 27.49 -31.94
CA LEU A 197 -4.83 27.05 -30.87
C LEU A 197 -3.96 28.20 -30.37
N THR A 198 -3.36 28.96 -31.28
CA THR A 198 -2.47 30.07 -30.91
C THR A 198 -3.23 31.15 -30.13
N LYS A 199 -4.49 31.44 -30.48
CA LYS A 199 -5.34 32.37 -29.70
C LYS A 199 -5.56 31.87 -28.28
N LYS A 200 -5.84 30.57 -28.10
CA LYS A 200 -5.97 29.95 -26.77
C LYS A 200 -4.70 30.05 -25.96
N VAL A 201 -3.56 29.69 -26.56
CA VAL A 201 -2.23 29.77 -25.91
C VAL A 201 -1.90 31.21 -25.52
N TYR A 202 -2.16 32.18 -26.40
CA TYR A 202 -1.97 33.59 -26.11
C TYR A 202 -2.76 34.03 -24.88
N VAL A 203 -4.07 33.77 -24.86
CA VAL A 203 -4.92 34.22 -23.76
C VAL A 203 -4.54 33.56 -22.44
N PHE A 204 -4.04 32.32 -22.48
CA PHE A 204 -3.47 31.69 -21.29
C PHE A 204 -2.16 32.37 -20.86
N LEU A 205 -1.19 32.55 -21.75
CA LEU A 205 0.13 33.04 -21.38
C LEU A 205 0.18 34.55 -21.12
N TYR A 206 -0.73 35.34 -21.69
CA TYR A 206 -0.69 36.80 -21.64
C TYR A 206 -0.69 37.34 -20.21
N ASP A 207 -1.59 36.83 -19.36
CA ASP A 207 -1.68 37.25 -17.95
C ASP A 207 -0.47 36.82 -17.11
N ARG A 208 0.44 36.04 -17.70
CA ARG A 208 1.66 35.50 -17.07
C ARG A 208 2.93 36.20 -17.56
N VAL A 209 2.80 37.18 -18.47
CA VAL A 209 3.90 38.04 -18.91
C VAL A 209 3.98 39.25 -17.99
N TRP A 210 5.15 39.50 -17.39
CA TRP A 210 5.30 40.55 -16.38
C TRP A 210 5.88 41.86 -16.95
N GLY A 211 6.84 41.77 -17.86
CA GLY A 211 7.50 42.92 -18.46
C GLY A 211 6.57 43.74 -19.35
N THR A 212 6.52 45.06 -19.15
CA THR A 212 5.65 45.95 -19.94
C THR A 212 5.98 45.92 -21.44
N GLU A 213 7.27 45.83 -21.80
CA GLU A 213 7.67 45.70 -23.21
C GLU A 213 7.27 44.34 -23.78
N SER A 214 7.46 43.27 -23.01
CA SER A 214 7.02 41.92 -23.36
C SER A 214 5.52 41.83 -23.57
N GLN A 215 4.72 42.44 -22.70
CA GLN A 215 3.25 42.51 -22.86
C GLN A 215 2.84 43.24 -24.15
N ARG A 216 3.52 44.33 -24.50
CA ARG A 216 3.28 45.04 -25.77
C ARG A 216 3.61 44.15 -26.96
N ALA A 217 4.75 43.48 -26.95
CA ALA A 217 5.15 42.55 -28.01
C ALA A 217 4.15 41.39 -28.16
N ALA A 218 3.70 40.79 -27.05
CA ALA A 218 2.68 39.76 -27.06
C ALA A 218 1.37 40.27 -27.67
N THR A 219 0.94 41.48 -27.29
CA THR A 219 -0.27 42.12 -27.83
C THR A 219 -0.18 42.33 -29.34
N GLU A 220 0.98 42.73 -29.86
CA GLU A 220 1.20 42.89 -31.30
C GLU A 220 1.14 41.56 -32.05
N ILE A 221 1.74 40.49 -31.49
CA ILE A 221 1.64 39.12 -32.03
C ILE A 221 0.17 38.71 -32.12
N PHE A 222 -0.62 38.94 -31.06
CA PHE A 222 -2.03 38.59 -31.04
C PHE A 222 -2.88 39.38 -32.03
N LYS A 223 -2.63 40.68 -32.18
CA LYS A 223 -3.33 41.50 -33.18
C LYS A 223 -3.12 40.94 -34.58
N LYS A 224 -1.86 40.67 -34.96
CA LYS A 224 -1.52 40.05 -36.25
C LYS A 224 -2.23 38.71 -36.42
N LEU A 225 -2.14 37.83 -35.43
CA LEU A 225 -2.83 36.53 -35.46
C LEU A 225 -4.35 36.66 -35.62
N ASN A 226 -4.96 37.63 -34.93
CA ASN A 226 -6.39 37.86 -35.01
C ASN A 226 -6.80 38.30 -36.42
N ASP A 227 -6.05 39.22 -37.03
CA ASP A 227 -6.27 39.66 -38.41
C ASP A 227 -6.13 38.50 -39.41
N GLU A 228 -5.11 37.65 -39.23
CA GLU A 228 -4.89 36.44 -40.02
C GLU A 228 -6.04 35.42 -39.89
N THR A 229 -6.54 35.25 -38.67
CA THR A 229 -7.70 34.40 -38.40
C THR A 229 -8.96 34.99 -39.05
N GLU A 230 -9.18 36.29 -38.97
CA GLU A 230 -10.32 36.95 -39.65
C GLU A 230 -10.22 36.83 -41.19
N MET A 231 -9.02 36.93 -41.73
CA MET A 231 -8.76 36.74 -43.16
C MET A 231 -9.13 35.32 -43.61
N ILE A 232 -8.85 34.27 -42.81
CA ILE A 232 -9.14 32.91 -43.27
C ILE A 232 -10.64 32.64 -43.44
N PHE A 233 -11.47 33.17 -42.54
CA PHE A 233 -12.93 33.06 -42.64
C PHE A 233 -13.50 33.81 -43.83
N SER A 234 -12.94 34.97 -44.18
CA SER A 234 -13.39 35.75 -45.34
C SER A 234 -12.89 35.18 -46.67
N ARG A 235 -11.66 34.67 -46.71
CA ARG A 235 -11.00 34.21 -47.94
C ARG A 235 -11.32 32.75 -48.28
N TYR A 236 -11.54 31.89 -47.29
CA TYR A 236 -11.75 30.45 -47.47
C TYR A 236 -12.98 29.89 -46.72
N PRO A 237 -14.17 30.53 -46.78
CA PRO A 237 -15.34 30.08 -46.01
C PRO A 237 -15.81 28.66 -46.39
N ALA A 238 -15.77 28.32 -47.69
CA ALA A 238 -16.22 27.01 -48.16
C ALA A 238 -15.28 25.85 -47.74
N PRO A 239 -13.94 25.95 -47.90
CA PRO A 239 -13.02 24.94 -47.36
C PRO A 239 -13.14 24.74 -45.84
N LEU A 240 -13.33 25.81 -45.06
CA LEU A 240 -13.48 25.71 -43.60
C LEU A 240 -14.77 24.99 -43.22
N ARG A 241 -15.90 25.38 -43.84
CA ARG A 241 -17.20 24.70 -43.68
C ARG A 241 -17.07 23.22 -44.00
N GLN A 242 -16.46 22.88 -45.14
CA GLN A 242 -16.26 21.50 -45.55
C GLN A 242 -15.36 20.73 -44.55
N GLY A 243 -14.29 21.35 -44.05
CA GLY A 243 -13.41 20.74 -43.05
C GLY A 243 -14.12 20.42 -41.74
N LEU A 244 -14.94 21.34 -41.22
CA LEU A 244 -15.74 21.14 -40.00
C LEU A 244 -16.79 20.04 -40.20
N ILE A 245 -17.51 20.05 -41.32
CA ILE A 245 -18.51 19.01 -41.65
C ILE A 245 -17.85 17.63 -41.79
N GLN A 246 -16.71 17.54 -42.49
CA GLN A 246 -15.97 16.29 -42.62
C GLN A 246 -15.48 15.78 -41.26
N THR A 247 -15.01 16.68 -40.41
CA THR A 247 -14.54 16.35 -39.05
C THR A 247 -15.68 15.79 -38.20
N ALA A 248 -16.82 16.47 -38.15
CA ALA A 248 -18.01 16.01 -37.44
C ALA A 248 -18.54 14.69 -38.04
N GLY A 249 -18.55 14.56 -39.36
CA GLY A 249 -18.97 13.35 -40.06
C GLY A 249 -18.09 12.14 -39.73
N LEU A 250 -16.77 12.32 -39.65
CA LEU A 250 -15.84 11.27 -39.22
C LEU A 250 -16.12 10.83 -37.79
N ILE A 251 -16.16 11.76 -36.83
CA ILE A 251 -16.44 11.44 -35.42
C ILE A 251 -17.81 10.75 -35.27
N HIS A 252 -18.85 11.28 -35.93
CA HIS A 252 -20.18 10.69 -35.93
C HIS A 252 -20.19 9.29 -36.54
N SER A 253 -19.47 9.04 -37.63
CA SER A 253 -19.38 7.71 -38.24
C SER A 253 -18.75 6.68 -37.29
N CYS A 254 -17.70 7.06 -36.55
CA CYS A 254 -17.08 6.22 -35.51
C CYS A 254 -18.08 5.89 -34.41
N TYR A 255 -18.77 6.92 -33.94
CA TYR A 255 -19.80 6.78 -32.92
C TYR A 255 -20.91 5.83 -33.38
N LYS A 256 -21.36 5.93 -34.64
CA LYS A 256 -22.39 5.04 -35.22
C LYS A 256 -21.92 3.60 -35.37
N LEU A 257 -20.67 3.36 -35.74
CA LEU A 257 -20.11 2.00 -35.72
C LEU A 257 -20.18 1.40 -34.31
N ASN A 258 -19.76 2.17 -33.31
CA ASN A 258 -19.81 1.73 -31.91
C ASN A 258 -21.24 1.63 -31.37
N GLU A 259 -22.19 2.42 -31.85
CA GLU A 259 -23.62 2.31 -31.53
C GLU A 259 -24.19 0.97 -32.00
N VAL A 260 -23.82 0.51 -33.20
CA VAL A 260 -24.21 -0.81 -33.72
C VAL A 260 -23.62 -1.94 -32.85
N LEU A 261 -22.34 -1.83 -32.47
CA LEU A 261 -21.68 -2.81 -31.61
C LEU A 261 -22.32 -2.84 -30.20
N LEU A 262 -22.63 -1.67 -29.63
CA LEU A 262 -23.34 -1.57 -28.35
C LEU A 262 -24.75 -2.19 -28.44
N ALA A 263 -25.46 -1.97 -29.55
CA ALA A 263 -26.76 -2.59 -29.78
C ALA A 263 -26.64 -4.13 -29.87
N ALA A 264 -25.61 -4.65 -30.52
CA ALA A 264 -25.33 -6.08 -30.57
C ALA A 264 -25.00 -6.66 -29.19
N ILE A 265 -24.20 -5.97 -28.37
CA ILE A 265 -23.92 -6.33 -26.98
C ILE A 265 -25.23 -6.39 -26.18
N ARG A 266 -26.07 -5.34 -26.27
CA ARG A 266 -27.37 -5.30 -25.58
C ARG A 266 -28.29 -6.43 -26.02
N GLN A 267 -28.34 -6.73 -27.32
CA GLN A 267 -29.12 -7.83 -27.86
C GLN A 267 -28.62 -9.19 -27.35
N CYS A 268 -27.29 -9.39 -27.30
CA CYS A 268 -26.69 -10.60 -26.75
C CYS A 268 -27.04 -10.77 -25.27
N LEU A 269 -26.90 -9.71 -24.46
CA LEU A 269 -27.24 -9.72 -23.04
C LEU A 269 -28.73 -10.01 -22.83
N ASN A 270 -29.63 -9.36 -23.58
CA ASN A 270 -31.08 -9.61 -23.49
C ASN A 270 -31.48 -11.07 -23.82
N GLY A 271 -30.62 -11.83 -24.51
CA GLY A 271 -30.84 -13.24 -24.81
C GLY A 271 -30.40 -14.22 -23.71
N LEU A 272 -29.90 -13.71 -22.57
CA LEU A 272 -29.44 -14.53 -21.46
C LEU A 272 -30.59 -15.02 -20.56
N PRO A 273 -30.38 -16.13 -19.82
CA PRO A 273 -31.41 -16.71 -18.96
C PRO A 273 -31.51 -15.98 -17.62
N HIS A 274 -31.87 -14.68 -17.64
CA HIS A 274 -31.91 -13.85 -16.42
C HIS A 274 -32.85 -14.41 -15.35
N ASN A 275 -34.04 -14.88 -15.74
CA ASN A 275 -35.02 -15.44 -14.81
C ASN A 275 -34.45 -16.64 -14.05
N THR A 276 -33.76 -17.54 -14.75
CA THR A 276 -33.08 -18.70 -14.17
C THR A 276 -31.98 -18.27 -13.20
N CYS A 277 -31.18 -17.26 -13.56
CA CYS A 277 -30.14 -16.72 -12.68
C CYS A 277 -30.73 -16.14 -11.39
N VAL A 278 -31.83 -15.39 -11.49
CA VAL A 278 -32.54 -14.81 -10.34
C VAL A 278 -33.16 -15.90 -9.45
N GLU A 279 -33.76 -16.93 -10.06
CA GLU A 279 -34.38 -18.06 -9.37
C GLU A 279 -33.36 -18.84 -8.53
N TYR A 280 -32.19 -19.16 -9.10
CA TYR A 280 -31.17 -19.97 -8.44
C TYR A 280 -30.15 -19.18 -7.62
N GLN A 281 -30.20 -17.84 -7.65
CA GLN A 281 -29.35 -16.97 -6.84
C GLN A 281 -29.39 -17.30 -5.34
N PRO A 282 -30.57 -17.44 -4.68
CA PRO A 282 -30.63 -17.73 -3.25
C PRO A 282 -30.03 -19.09 -2.90
N GLU A 283 -30.20 -20.07 -3.76
CA GLU A 283 -29.67 -21.42 -3.55
C GLU A 283 -28.15 -21.46 -3.72
N ALA A 284 -27.60 -20.75 -4.70
CA ALA A 284 -26.16 -20.55 -4.83
C ALA A 284 -25.58 -19.87 -3.57
N ASP A 285 -26.24 -18.82 -3.07
CA ASP A 285 -25.82 -18.11 -1.85
C ASP A 285 -25.89 -19.02 -0.61
N ARG A 286 -26.93 -19.88 -0.50
CA ARG A 286 -27.04 -20.89 0.56
C ARG A 286 -25.84 -21.83 0.57
N PHE A 287 -25.39 -22.32 -0.58
CA PHE A 287 -24.19 -23.18 -0.64
C PHE A 287 -22.92 -22.43 -0.26
N LEU A 288 -22.72 -21.22 -0.79
CA LEU A 288 -21.52 -20.42 -0.53
C LEU A 288 -21.36 -20.04 0.95
N THR A 289 -22.46 -19.96 1.69
CA THR A 289 -22.49 -19.61 3.12
C THR A 289 -22.41 -20.81 4.08
N ARG A 290 -22.39 -22.06 3.57
CA ARG A 290 -22.27 -23.24 4.44
C ARG A 290 -20.93 -23.28 5.17
N SER A 291 -20.97 -23.52 6.48
CA SER A 291 -19.75 -23.67 7.29
C SER A 291 -19.07 -25.01 7.05
N THR A 292 -17.75 -24.95 6.86
CA THR A 292 -16.83 -26.09 6.73
C THR A 292 -15.92 -26.25 7.95
N GLU A 293 -16.08 -25.40 8.98
CA GLU A 293 -15.25 -25.44 10.19
C GLU A 293 -15.88 -26.31 11.28
N PHE A 294 -15.08 -27.21 11.86
CA PHE A 294 -15.49 -28.10 12.95
C PHE A 294 -14.42 -28.14 14.03
N ASN A 295 -14.79 -27.78 15.26
CA ASN A 295 -13.92 -27.86 16.43
C ASN A 295 -14.54 -28.80 17.45
N TYR A 296 -13.94 -29.99 17.60
CA TYR A 296 -14.34 -30.96 18.61
C TYR A 296 -13.22 -31.13 19.64
N GLU A 297 -13.54 -30.94 20.91
CA GLU A 297 -12.62 -31.19 22.01
C GLU A 297 -12.75 -32.63 22.50
N TYR A 298 -11.93 -33.55 21.96
CA TYR A 298 -12.03 -34.98 22.30
C TYR A 298 -10.75 -35.58 22.90
N ARG A 299 -9.57 -35.01 22.64
CA ARG A 299 -8.27 -35.63 22.96
C ARG A 299 -8.05 -35.96 24.44
N HIS A 300 -8.76 -35.28 25.35
CA HIS A 300 -8.62 -35.45 26.79
C HIS A 300 -9.67 -36.37 27.42
N LEU A 301 -10.65 -36.82 26.63
CA LEU A 301 -11.76 -37.64 27.09
C LEU A 301 -11.29 -39.06 27.41
N ILE A 302 -11.92 -39.64 28.43
CA ILE A 302 -11.64 -40.99 28.94
C ILE A 302 -12.94 -41.78 29.03
N ASP A 303 -14.04 -41.12 29.39
CA ASP A 303 -15.36 -41.73 29.49
C ASP A 303 -15.82 -42.23 28.11
N PRO A 304 -16.06 -43.55 27.96
CA PRO A 304 -16.52 -44.13 26.70
C PRO A 304 -17.85 -43.56 26.20
N ILE A 305 -18.75 -43.16 27.11
CA ILE A 305 -20.04 -42.56 26.72
C ILE A 305 -19.81 -41.19 26.09
N GLU A 306 -18.92 -40.37 26.65
CA GLU A 306 -18.56 -39.06 26.10
C GLU A 306 -17.86 -39.19 24.74
N ILE A 307 -16.96 -40.17 24.61
CA ILE A 307 -16.25 -40.48 23.35
C ILE A 307 -17.26 -40.90 22.28
N ASP A 308 -18.18 -41.83 22.59
CA ASP A 308 -19.21 -42.28 21.66
C ASP A 308 -20.18 -41.16 21.25
N ASN A 309 -20.54 -40.26 22.18
CA ASN A 309 -21.36 -39.09 21.88
C ASN A 309 -20.68 -38.14 20.88
N ILE A 310 -19.39 -37.84 21.07
CA ILE A 310 -18.64 -37.01 20.12
C ILE A 310 -18.52 -37.71 18.77
N ARG A 311 -18.21 -39.00 18.75
CA ARG A 311 -18.13 -39.81 17.53
C ARG A 311 -19.45 -39.79 16.75
N ASN A 312 -20.58 -39.94 17.45
CA ASN A 312 -21.91 -39.88 16.86
C ASN A 312 -22.20 -38.49 16.27
N ASN A 313 -21.89 -37.42 17.01
CA ASN A 313 -22.05 -36.04 16.51
C ASN A 313 -21.19 -35.78 15.27
N MET A 314 -19.96 -36.26 15.23
CA MET A 314 -19.08 -36.18 14.05
C MET A 314 -19.65 -36.97 12.88
N SER A 315 -20.21 -38.16 13.13
CA SER A 315 -20.79 -39.03 12.09
C SER A 315 -22.06 -38.44 11.47
N VAL A 316 -22.91 -37.82 12.29
CA VAL A 316 -24.06 -37.04 11.81
C VAL A 316 -23.57 -35.89 10.93
N ARG A 317 -22.58 -35.12 11.41
CA ARG A 317 -22.04 -34.00 10.63
C ARG A 317 -21.37 -34.44 9.33
N MET A 318 -20.69 -35.58 9.33
CA MET A 318 -20.09 -36.18 8.14
C MET A 318 -21.17 -36.54 7.10
N THR A 319 -22.31 -37.07 7.55
CA THR A 319 -23.48 -37.35 6.69
C THR A 319 -24.04 -36.06 6.09
N GLU A 320 -24.26 -35.03 6.91
CA GLU A 320 -24.75 -33.72 6.44
C GLU A 320 -23.83 -33.13 5.35
N ILE A 321 -22.51 -33.16 5.54
CA ILE A 321 -21.56 -32.66 4.53
C ILE A 321 -21.59 -33.52 3.26
N GLY A 322 -21.73 -34.84 3.40
CA GLY A 322 -21.88 -35.74 2.26
C GLY A 322 -23.12 -35.45 1.42
N GLU A 323 -24.24 -35.14 2.08
CA GLU A 323 -25.46 -34.66 1.43
C GLU A 323 -25.24 -33.32 0.74
N ASP A 324 -24.55 -32.38 1.40
CA ASP A 324 -24.25 -31.05 0.86
C ASP A 324 -23.38 -31.10 -0.40
N ILE A 325 -22.35 -31.95 -0.39
CA ILE A 325 -21.50 -32.22 -1.56
C ILE A 325 -22.35 -32.76 -2.71
N SER A 326 -23.22 -33.71 -2.43
CA SER A 326 -24.08 -34.34 -3.43
C SER A 326 -25.06 -33.34 -4.05
N GLN A 327 -25.70 -32.52 -3.20
CA GLN A 327 -26.62 -31.47 -3.63
C GLN A 327 -25.89 -30.37 -4.42
N LEU A 328 -24.70 -29.94 -3.98
CA LEU A 328 -23.91 -28.93 -4.69
C LEU A 328 -23.42 -29.43 -6.05
N LYS A 329 -22.98 -30.71 -6.15
CA LYS A 329 -22.63 -31.32 -7.44
C LYS A 329 -23.82 -31.34 -8.40
N ALA A 330 -24.99 -31.78 -7.91
CA ALA A 330 -26.22 -31.78 -8.71
C ALA A 330 -26.62 -30.36 -9.15
N PHE A 331 -26.48 -29.37 -8.27
CA PHE A 331 -26.76 -27.97 -8.55
C PHE A 331 -25.81 -27.38 -9.60
N ILE A 332 -24.51 -27.65 -9.51
CA ILE A 332 -23.52 -27.21 -10.51
C ILE A 332 -23.83 -27.84 -11.88
N LEU A 333 -24.13 -29.14 -11.93
CA LEU A 333 -24.50 -29.84 -13.17
C LEU A 333 -25.79 -29.29 -13.78
N LEU A 334 -26.79 -28.97 -12.96
CA LEU A 334 -28.04 -28.36 -13.40
C LEU A 334 -27.79 -27.00 -14.08
N LEU A 335 -26.86 -26.21 -13.55
CA LEU A 335 -26.54 -24.87 -14.05
C LEU A 335 -25.48 -24.84 -15.15
N GLU A 336 -24.85 -25.96 -15.48
CA GLU A 336 -23.81 -26.03 -16.50
C GLU A 336 -24.24 -25.46 -17.87
N PRO A 337 -25.45 -25.77 -18.41
CA PRO A 337 -25.92 -25.17 -19.65
C PRO A 337 -26.09 -23.65 -19.56
N VAL A 338 -26.54 -23.15 -18.40
CA VAL A 338 -26.69 -21.71 -18.13
C VAL A 338 -25.33 -21.03 -18.10
N PHE A 339 -24.36 -21.61 -17.40
CA PHE A 339 -22.99 -21.09 -17.35
C PHE A 339 -22.31 -21.09 -18.72
N GLU A 340 -22.49 -22.14 -19.53
CA GLU A 340 -21.93 -22.18 -20.89
C GLU A 340 -22.57 -21.13 -21.81
N GLN A 341 -23.89 -20.91 -21.71
CA GLN A 341 -24.55 -19.84 -22.45
C GLN A 341 -23.99 -18.46 -22.07
N ILE A 342 -23.83 -18.19 -20.77
CA ILE A 342 -23.27 -16.91 -20.29
C ILE A 342 -21.79 -16.78 -20.71
N LEU A 343 -20.99 -17.85 -20.62
CA LEU A 343 -19.59 -17.83 -21.06
C LEU A 343 -19.44 -17.49 -22.54
N ASN A 344 -20.33 -18.01 -23.39
CA ASN A 344 -20.34 -17.66 -24.81
C ASN A 344 -20.69 -16.19 -25.04
N ALA A 345 -21.63 -15.63 -24.26
CA ALA A 345 -21.93 -14.20 -24.29
C ALA A 345 -20.76 -13.34 -23.79
N ILE A 346 -20.03 -13.78 -22.75
CA ILE A 346 -18.80 -13.11 -22.28
C ILE A 346 -17.78 -13.02 -23.42
N ARG A 347 -17.53 -14.14 -24.12
CA ARG A 347 -16.59 -14.19 -25.26
C ARG A 347 -17.04 -13.30 -26.40
N PHE A 348 -18.33 -13.34 -26.75
CA PHE A 348 -18.91 -12.46 -27.78
C PHE A 348 -18.72 -10.98 -27.42
N ASN A 349 -19.16 -10.58 -26.22
CA ASN A 349 -19.07 -9.20 -25.75
C ASN A 349 -17.62 -8.70 -25.67
N ALA A 350 -16.67 -9.56 -25.27
CA ALA A 350 -15.25 -9.23 -25.29
C ALA A 350 -14.74 -8.96 -26.72
N GLY A 351 -15.19 -9.74 -27.71
CA GLY A 351 -14.91 -9.51 -29.13
C GLY A 351 -15.47 -8.18 -29.63
N GLU A 352 -16.73 -7.87 -29.30
CA GLU A 352 -17.35 -6.59 -29.69
C GLU A 352 -16.68 -5.38 -29.02
N LEU A 353 -16.35 -5.47 -27.73
CA LEU A 353 -15.59 -4.43 -27.01
C LEU A 353 -14.19 -4.21 -27.60
N THR A 354 -13.54 -5.27 -28.07
CA THR A 354 -12.26 -5.19 -28.78
C THR A 354 -12.43 -4.41 -30.09
N LYS A 355 -13.45 -4.73 -30.89
CA LYS A 355 -13.78 -3.97 -32.12
C LYS A 355 -14.07 -2.50 -31.84
N MET A 356 -14.80 -2.19 -30.76
CA MET A 356 -15.07 -0.80 -30.38
C MET A 356 -13.77 -0.05 -30.04
N THR A 357 -12.84 -0.73 -29.38
CA THR A 357 -11.51 -0.19 -29.04
C THR A 357 -10.67 0.01 -30.31
N GLU A 358 -10.66 -0.95 -31.23
CA GLU A 358 -10.00 -0.79 -32.52
C GLU A 358 -10.58 0.37 -33.35
N ASN A 359 -11.90 0.58 -33.32
CA ASN A 359 -12.53 1.72 -33.98
C ASN A 359 -12.04 3.05 -33.38
N LYS A 360 -11.91 3.11 -32.06
CA LYS A 360 -11.31 4.26 -31.37
C LYS A 360 -9.87 4.45 -31.81
N GLU A 361 -9.04 3.42 -31.78
CA GLU A 361 -7.61 3.52 -32.13
C GLU A 361 -7.38 3.89 -33.60
N LYS A 362 -8.09 3.25 -34.54
CA LYS A 362 -7.95 3.48 -35.99
C LYS A 362 -8.36 4.90 -36.41
N LEU A 363 -9.24 5.56 -35.66
CA LEU A 363 -9.82 6.84 -36.04
C LEU A 363 -9.39 8.00 -35.13
N LEU A 364 -9.04 7.73 -33.88
CA LEU A 364 -8.86 8.77 -32.86
C LEU A 364 -7.45 8.95 -32.30
N ASP A 365 -6.46 8.14 -32.66
CA ASP A 365 -5.07 8.36 -32.19
C ASP A 365 -4.08 8.54 -33.35
N PRO A 366 -3.24 9.60 -33.38
CA PRO A 366 -3.32 10.90 -32.69
C PRO A 366 -4.25 11.93 -33.37
N ILE A 367 -4.77 11.61 -34.57
CA ILE A 367 -5.59 12.55 -35.37
C ILE A 367 -6.89 12.93 -34.66
N GLY A 368 -7.48 12.03 -33.86
CA GLY A 368 -8.75 12.30 -33.16
C GLY A 368 -8.70 13.51 -32.25
N ARG A 369 -7.57 13.74 -31.57
CA ARG A 369 -7.41 14.92 -30.70
C ARG A 369 -7.53 16.22 -31.49
N ASP A 370 -6.88 16.29 -32.64
CA ASP A 370 -6.98 17.44 -33.54
C ASP A 370 -8.42 17.63 -34.04
N LEU A 371 -9.14 16.54 -34.31
CA LEU A 371 -10.53 16.57 -34.74
C LEU A 371 -11.48 17.06 -33.64
N TYR A 372 -11.33 16.59 -32.40
CA TYR A 372 -12.12 17.07 -31.26
C TYR A 372 -11.85 18.55 -30.99
N PHE A 373 -10.58 18.94 -31.00
CA PHE A 373 -10.20 20.35 -30.85
C PHE A 373 -10.81 21.23 -31.93
N ALA A 374 -10.90 20.74 -33.17
CA ALA A 374 -11.54 21.47 -34.27
C ALA A 374 -13.02 21.74 -34.02
N LEU A 375 -13.72 20.80 -33.41
CA LEU A 375 -15.13 20.94 -33.06
C LEU A 375 -15.34 21.73 -31.76
N GLY A 376 -14.28 21.97 -30.98
CA GLY A 376 -14.31 22.87 -29.82
C GLY A 376 -14.70 24.30 -30.18
N VAL A 377 -14.58 24.70 -31.46
CA VAL A 377 -15.01 26.01 -31.96
C VAL A 377 -16.52 26.23 -31.85
N PHE A 378 -17.31 25.18 -31.64
CA PHE A 378 -18.75 25.27 -31.40
C PHE A 378 -19.10 25.43 -29.91
N ASP A 379 -18.12 25.36 -29.01
CA ASP A 379 -18.34 25.68 -27.60
C ASP A 379 -18.62 27.18 -27.42
N GLU A 380 -19.68 27.52 -26.68
CA GLU A 380 -20.16 28.89 -26.50
C GLU A 380 -19.07 29.79 -25.89
N TYR A 381 -18.32 29.28 -24.91
CA TYR A 381 -17.24 30.03 -24.27
C TYR A 381 -16.09 30.32 -25.24
N ASP A 382 -15.71 29.32 -26.04
CA ASP A 382 -14.66 29.49 -27.04
C ASP A 382 -15.08 30.46 -28.15
N GLN A 383 -16.36 30.41 -28.56
CA GLN A 383 -16.92 31.37 -29.52
C GLN A 383 -16.86 32.80 -28.97
N GLU A 384 -17.36 33.04 -27.76
CA GLU A 384 -17.35 34.36 -27.14
C GLU A 384 -15.94 34.92 -26.94
N ARG A 385 -15.00 34.07 -26.48
CA ARG A 385 -13.65 34.50 -26.10
C ARG A 385 -12.70 34.64 -27.28
N PHE A 386 -12.82 33.80 -28.31
CA PHE A 386 -11.81 33.72 -29.39
C PHE A 386 -12.35 33.99 -30.80
N LEU A 387 -13.65 33.79 -31.04
CA LEU A 387 -14.29 33.76 -32.37
C LEU A 387 -15.60 34.56 -32.43
N ASN A 388 -15.75 35.61 -31.60
CA ASN A 388 -17.02 36.33 -31.42
C ASN A 388 -17.59 36.86 -32.75
N LYS A 389 -16.74 37.44 -33.61
CA LYS A 389 -17.16 37.95 -34.93
C LYS A 389 -17.60 36.83 -35.90
N GLN A 390 -17.21 35.58 -35.65
CA GLN A 390 -17.44 34.43 -36.53
C GLN A 390 -18.66 33.59 -36.10
N GLN A 391 -19.31 33.92 -34.97
CA GLN A 391 -20.49 33.22 -34.48
C GLN A 391 -21.57 32.98 -35.55
N PRO A 392 -21.95 33.95 -36.41
CA PRO A 392 -22.98 33.70 -37.43
C PRO A 392 -22.58 32.58 -38.41
N PHE A 393 -21.32 32.56 -38.84
CA PHE A 393 -20.80 31.51 -39.71
C PHE A 393 -20.81 30.14 -39.01
N LEU A 394 -20.34 30.09 -37.75
CA LEU A 394 -20.28 28.84 -36.98
C LEU A 394 -21.68 28.29 -36.69
N ASN A 395 -22.65 29.14 -36.31
CA ASN A 395 -24.03 28.73 -36.10
C ASN A 395 -24.68 28.15 -37.37
N ASP A 396 -24.37 28.73 -38.53
CA ASP A 396 -24.83 28.21 -39.81
C ASP A 396 -24.21 26.84 -40.15
N VAL A 397 -22.92 26.65 -39.86
CA VAL A 397 -22.23 25.37 -40.06
C VAL A 397 -22.76 24.31 -39.07
N GLU A 398 -22.98 24.66 -37.80
CA GLU A 398 -23.52 23.73 -36.81
C GLU A 398 -24.90 23.21 -37.22
N ARG A 399 -25.77 24.11 -37.70
CA ARG A 399 -27.11 23.75 -38.19
C ARG A 399 -27.05 22.78 -39.37
N GLU A 400 -26.11 22.96 -40.28
CA GLU A 400 -25.86 22.04 -41.40
C GLU A 400 -25.32 20.68 -40.94
N ILE A 401 -24.37 20.67 -39.99
CA ILE A 401 -23.84 19.43 -39.40
C ILE A 401 -24.96 18.64 -38.72
N ARG A 402 -25.74 19.30 -37.87
CA ARG A 402 -26.82 18.64 -37.11
C ARG A 402 -27.91 18.08 -38.02
N SER A 403 -28.28 18.82 -39.07
CA SER A 403 -29.31 18.35 -40.02
C SER A 403 -28.81 17.20 -40.87
N SER A 404 -27.57 17.26 -41.39
CA SER A 404 -26.98 16.23 -42.25
C SER A 404 -26.63 14.93 -41.52
N LEU A 405 -26.23 15.02 -40.25
CA LEU A 405 -25.87 13.87 -39.43
C LEU A 405 -27.02 13.38 -38.53
N HIS A 406 -28.20 14.02 -38.61
CA HIS A 406 -29.37 13.72 -37.77
C HIS A 406 -29.09 13.78 -36.26
N ILE A 407 -28.31 14.77 -35.83
CA ILE A 407 -27.96 14.98 -34.41
C ILE A 407 -29.04 15.85 -33.76
N GLY A 408 -29.87 15.22 -32.91
CA GLY A 408 -31.00 15.89 -32.25
C GLY A 408 -30.62 16.89 -31.16
N VAL A 409 -29.39 16.80 -30.63
CA VAL A 409 -28.86 17.68 -29.57
C VAL A 409 -27.90 18.73 -30.14
N PRO A 410 -27.57 19.80 -29.40
CA PRO A 410 -26.47 20.72 -29.77
C PRO A 410 -25.16 19.95 -30.02
N LEU A 411 -24.35 20.40 -30.99
CA LEU A 411 -23.15 19.67 -31.40
C LEU A 411 -22.15 19.54 -30.24
N THR A 412 -22.00 20.60 -29.44
CA THR A 412 -21.14 20.61 -28.26
C THR A 412 -21.57 19.56 -27.23
N ALA A 413 -22.88 19.38 -27.02
CA ALA A 413 -23.40 18.35 -26.11
C ALA A 413 -23.14 16.93 -26.66
N PHE A 414 -23.28 16.75 -27.97
CA PHE A 414 -22.97 15.48 -28.63
C PHE A 414 -21.48 15.11 -28.50
N ILE A 415 -20.58 16.07 -28.75
CA ILE A 415 -19.13 15.84 -28.63
C ILE A 415 -18.74 15.54 -27.18
N ARG A 416 -19.24 16.30 -26.20
CA ARG A 416 -19.01 16.01 -24.78
C ARG A 416 -19.51 14.62 -24.38
N HIS A 417 -20.65 14.18 -24.92
CA HIS A 417 -21.15 12.82 -24.69
C HIS A 417 -20.22 11.76 -25.27
N ILE A 418 -19.71 11.98 -26.49
CA ILE A 418 -18.73 11.08 -27.11
C ILE A 418 -17.45 10.98 -26.27
N GLU A 419 -16.91 12.11 -25.81
CA GLU A 419 -15.71 12.15 -24.99
C GLU A 419 -15.94 11.43 -23.65
N ALA A 420 -17.04 11.76 -22.97
CA ALA A 420 -17.38 11.18 -21.67
C ALA A 420 -17.64 9.67 -21.72
N THR A 421 -18.13 9.14 -22.83
CA THR A 421 -18.39 7.70 -23.00
C THR A 421 -17.26 6.96 -23.71
N GLU A 422 -16.21 7.67 -24.13
CA GLU A 422 -15.16 7.19 -25.03
C GLU A 422 -15.72 6.45 -26.26
N LEU A 423 -16.53 7.13 -27.07
CA LEU A 423 -17.28 6.51 -28.18
C LEU A 423 -18.10 5.29 -27.71
N LEU A 424 -18.86 5.43 -26.63
CA LEU A 424 -19.71 4.38 -26.04
C LEU A 424 -18.97 3.17 -25.45
N ILE A 425 -17.64 3.11 -25.46
CA ILE A 425 -16.87 1.99 -24.89
C ILE A 425 -17.14 1.87 -23.39
N LEU A 426 -17.14 2.98 -22.65
CA LEU A 426 -17.39 2.98 -21.21
C LEU A 426 -18.82 2.51 -20.92
N THR A 427 -19.80 2.99 -21.70
CA THR A 427 -21.21 2.55 -21.61
C THR A 427 -21.36 1.06 -21.88
N ALA A 428 -20.65 0.52 -22.88
CA ALA A 428 -20.69 -0.91 -23.18
C ALA A 428 -20.09 -1.75 -22.05
N LYS A 429 -18.94 -1.34 -21.50
CA LYS A 429 -18.32 -2.00 -20.34
C LYS A 429 -19.24 -2.00 -19.13
N GLU A 430 -19.86 -0.86 -18.83
CA GLU A 430 -20.82 -0.73 -17.74
C GLU A 430 -22.03 -1.65 -17.95
N THR A 431 -22.60 -1.66 -19.16
CA THR A 431 -23.73 -2.53 -19.52
C THR A 431 -23.41 -4.02 -19.32
N VAL A 432 -22.22 -4.47 -19.75
CA VAL A 432 -21.79 -5.88 -19.54
C VAL A 432 -21.56 -6.17 -18.06
N SER A 433 -20.89 -5.26 -17.35
CA SER A 433 -20.53 -5.47 -15.94
C SER A 433 -21.73 -5.44 -14.98
N SER A 434 -22.77 -4.68 -15.30
CA SER A 434 -23.97 -4.55 -14.47
C SER A 434 -25.03 -5.62 -14.76
N ASP A 435 -24.84 -6.46 -15.77
CA ASP A 435 -25.81 -7.48 -16.15
C ASP A 435 -25.92 -8.60 -15.09
N ILE A 436 -27.16 -8.97 -14.74
CA ILE A 436 -27.48 -9.93 -13.69
C ILE A 436 -26.91 -11.32 -13.98
N ALA A 437 -27.01 -11.79 -15.23
CA ALA A 437 -26.53 -13.11 -15.61
C ALA A 437 -24.99 -13.14 -15.57
N MET A 438 -24.35 -12.05 -15.99
CA MET A 438 -22.89 -11.89 -15.85
C MET A 438 -22.44 -11.93 -14.39
N GLN A 439 -23.15 -11.23 -13.49
CA GLN A 439 -22.86 -11.27 -12.06
C GLN A 439 -23.09 -12.65 -11.44
N PHE A 440 -24.12 -13.38 -11.89
CA PHE A 440 -24.38 -14.74 -11.45
C PHE A 440 -23.25 -15.70 -11.89
N TYR A 441 -22.73 -15.55 -13.11
CA TYR A 441 -21.62 -16.36 -13.61
C TYR A 441 -20.36 -16.28 -12.73
N LEU A 442 -20.09 -15.13 -12.10
CA LEU A 442 -18.97 -14.96 -11.17
C LEU A 442 -19.05 -15.89 -9.93
N LYS A 443 -20.20 -16.52 -9.68
CA LYS A 443 -20.35 -17.53 -8.63
C LYS A 443 -19.92 -18.92 -9.05
N ARG A 444 -19.77 -19.22 -10.35
CA ARG A 444 -19.38 -20.55 -10.85
C ARG A 444 -18.09 -21.05 -10.18
N ASP A 445 -17.04 -20.22 -10.20
CA ASP A 445 -15.75 -20.57 -9.62
C ASP A 445 -15.83 -20.65 -8.09
N LYS A 446 -16.64 -19.79 -7.46
CA LYS A 446 -16.88 -19.81 -6.02
C LYS A 446 -17.60 -21.09 -5.57
N LEU A 447 -18.58 -21.56 -6.32
CA LEU A 447 -19.31 -22.80 -6.05
C LEU A 447 -18.39 -24.02 -6.23
N SER A 448 -17.56 -24.01 -7.28
CA SER A 448 -16.56 -25.07 -7.52
C SER A 448 -15.53 -25.13 -6.39
N LYS A 449 -15.00 -23.98 -5.97
CA LYS A 449 -14.12 -23.90 -4.80
C LYS A 449 -14.81 -24.35 -3.52
N LYS A 450 -16.09 -23.99 -3.34
CA LYS A 450 -16.85 -24.40 -2.15
C LYS A 450 -17.05 -25.91 -2.08
N LEU A 451 -17.21 -26.55 -3.24
CA LEU A 451 -17.27 -28.01 -3.33
C LEU A 451 -15.96 -28.65 -2.86
N GLU A 452 -14.82 -28.14 -3.32
CA GLU A 452 -13.49 -28.60 -2.87
C GLU A 452 -13.33 -28.41 -1.35
N GLU A 453 -13.73 -27.26 -0.81
CA GLU A 453 -13.69 -26.99 0.64
C GLU A 453 -14.52 -28.02 1.44
N LEU A 454 -15.71 -28.36 0.95
CA LEU A 454 -16.58 -29.36 1.59
C LEU A 454 -15.97 -30.77 1.52
N GLU A 455 -15.39 -31.15 0.37
CA GLU A 455 -14.71 -32.45 0.21
C GLU A 455 -13.48 -32.57 1.14
N VAL A 456 -12.70 -31.51 1.31
CA VAL A 456 -11.59 -31.45 2.27
C VAL A 456 -12.10 -31.55 3.71
N ALA A 457 -13.18 -30.84 4.04
CA ALA A 457 -13.83 -30.92 5.35
C ALA A 457 -14.29 -32.36 5.68
N LEU A 458 -14.90 -33.04 4.69
CA LEU A 458 -15.33 -34.43 4.82
C LEU A 458 -14.14 -35.37 5.10
N GLY A 459 -13.05 -35.22 4.34
CA GLY A 459 -11.82 -36.00 4.56
C GLY A 459 -11.18 -35.74 5.93
N SER A 460 -11.21 -34.49 6.38
CA SER A 460 -10.71 -34.10 7.70
C SER A 460 -11.54 -34.72 8.83
N LEU A 461 -12.87 -34.70 8.74
CA LEU A 461 -13.75 -35.35 9.72
C LEU A 461 -13.55 -36.87 9.76
N SER A 462 -13.39 -37.52 8.60
CA SER A 462 -13.11 -38.96 8.53
C SER A 462 -11.80 -39.32 9.26
N THR A 463 -10.77 -38.47 9.10
CA THR A 463 -9.50 -38.62 9.82
C THR A 463 -9.69 -38.44 11.32
N ILE A 464 -10.43 -37.41 11.74
CA ILE A 464 -10.70 -37.13 13.16
C ILE A 464 -11.50 -38.27 13.81
N ILE A 465 -12.51 -38.83 13.14
CA ILE A 465 -13.27 -39.98 13.64
C ILE A 465 -12.33 -41.18 13.86
N THR A 466 -11.37 -41.40 12.95
CA THR A 466 -10.36 -42.46 13.11
C THR A 466 -9.47 -42.19 14.33
N GLU A 467 -9.08 -40.94 14.59
CA GLU A 467 -8.35 -40.55 15.81
C GLU A 467 -9.18 -40.76 17.09
N VAL A 468 -10.49 -40.48 17.07
CA VAL A 468 -11.41 -40.71 18.18
C VAL A 468 -11.57 -42.20 18.47
N ASP A 469 -11.69 -43.04 17.43
CA ASP A 469 -11.82 -44.50 17.57
C ASP A 469 -10.57 -45.15 18.20
N GLU A 470 -9.39 -44.56 17.98
CA GLU A 470 -8.13 -45.00 18.62
C GLU A 470 -7.93 -44.43 20.04
N LEU A 471 -8.72 -43.44 20.46
CA LEU A 471 -8.56 -42.77 21.74
C LEU A 471 -8.64 -43.72 22.96
N PRO A 472 -9.58 -44.69 23.05
CA PRO A 472 -9.62 -45.65 24.16
C PRO A 472 -8.33 -46.44 24.34
N LYS A 473 -7.67 -46.80 23.24
CA LYS A 473 -6.38 -47.49 23.25
C LYS A 473 -5.26 -46.57 23.75
N GLN A 474 -5.16 -45.37 23.19
CA GLN A 474 -4.15 -44.37 23.59
C GLN A 474 -4.28 -44.01 25.08
N GLN A 475 -5.50 -43.78 25.57
CA GLN A 475 -5.77 -43.50 26.98
C GLN A 475 -5.44 -44.69 27.87
N SER A 476 -5.75 -45.92 27.42
CA SER A 476 -5.39 -47.15 28.14
C SER A 476 -3.87 -47.33 28.26
N GLU A 477 -3.12 -47.10 27.19
CA GLU A 477 -1.65 -47.18 27.19
C GLU A 477 -1.02 -46.09 28.08
N ALA A 478 -1.53 -44.86 27.98
CA ALA A 478 -1.09 -43.75 28.84
C ALA A 478 -1.36 -44.04 30.32
N PHE A 479 -2.52 -44.62 30.64
CA PHE A 479 -2.82 -45.10 31.98
C PHE A 479 -1.82 -46.17 32.43
N ARG A 480 -1.60 -47.24 31.62
CA ARG A 480 -0.67 -48.33 31.94
C ARG A 480 0.72 -47.81 32.28
N LYS A 481 1.22 -46.85 31.50
CA LYS A 481 2.54 -46.24 31.72
C LYS A 481 2.59 -45.45 33.03
N LYS A 482 1.61 -44.56 33.25
CA LYS A 482 1.55 -43.71 34.45
C LYS A 482 1.34 -44.55 35.72
N ILE A 483 0.38 -45.45 35.74
CA ILE A 483 0.09 -46.29 36.90
C ILE A 483 1.26 -47.22 37.22
N SER A 484 1.95 -47.77 36.21
CA SER A 484 3.12 -48.63 36.46
C SER A 484 4.26 -47.87 37.11
N LEU A 485 4.51 -46.63 36.66
CA LEU A 485 5.54 -45.79 37.25
C LEU A 485 5.21 -45.48 38.72
N LEU A 486 3.95 -45.09 38.99
CA LEU A 486 3.51 -44.78 40.35
C LEU A 486 3.59 -46.01 41.26
N LEU A 487 3.17 -47.20 40.80
CA LEU A 487 3.25 -48.42 41.60
C LEU A 487 4.70 -48.87 41.86
N ASN A 488 5.62 -48.65 40.91
CA ASN A 488 7.04 -48.92 41.15
C ASN A 488 7.62 -47.95 42.20
N LEU A 489 7.28 -46.66 42.11
CA LEU A 489 7.72 -45.65 43.07
C LEU A 489 7.12 -45.88 44.46
N SER A 490 5.91 -46.44 44.57
CA SER A 490 5.28 -46.71 45.87
C SER A 490 6.03 -47.76 46.68
N VAL A 491 6.84 -48.61 46.04
CA VAL A 491 7.68 -49.60 46.73
C VAL A 491 8.89 -48.95 47.42
N ILE A 492 9.18 -47.67 47.22
CA ILE A 492 10.32 -46.96 47.84
C ILE A 492 9.93 -46.36 49.21
N PRO A 493 10.63 -46.68 50.32
CA PRO A 493 10.18 -46.37 51.69
C PRO A 493 9.83 -44.91 51.96
N LEU A 494 10.66 -43.98 51.47
CA LEU A 494 10.51 -42.53 51.74
C LEU A 494 9.49 -41.84 50.85
N ILE A 495 9.04 -42.48 49.77
CA ILE A 495 8.18 -41.89 48.72
C ILE A 495 6.78 -42.55 48.70
N ASN A 496 6.66 -43.75 49.30
CA ASN A 496 5.48 -44.61 49.27
C ASN A 496 4.14 -43.89 49.51
N ILE A 497 3.96 -43.29 50.68
CA ILE A 497 2.67 -42.67 51.07
C ILE A 497 2.30 -41.52 50.11
N GLY A 498 3.27 -40.71 49.68
CA GLY A 498 3.04 -39.56 48.80
C GLY A 498 2.54 -39.95 47.40
N VAL A 499 2.89 -41.16 46.94
CA VAL A 499 2.52 -41.66 45.59
C VAL A 499 1.13 -42.33 45.57
N LEU A 500 0.55 -42.65 46.72
CA LEU A 500 -0.80 -43.24 46.77
C LEU A 500 -1.91 -42.26 46.39
N ALA A 501 -1.77 -40.98 46.75
CA ALA A 501 -2.72 -39.95 46.37
C ALA A 501 -2.85 -39.81 44.84
N PRO A 502 -1.75 -39.70 44.05
CA PRO A 502 -1.86 -39.67 42.59
C PRO A 502 -2.31 -41.01 41.99
N VAL A 503 -1.97 -42.17 42.57
CA VAL A 503 -2.56 -43.47 42.17
C VAL A 503 -4.07 -43.44 42.35
N TRP A 504 -4.53 -42.91 43.49
CA TRP A 504 -5.94 -42.83 43.80
C TRP A 504 -6.69 -41.92 42.83
N MET A 505 -6.18 -40.72 42.58
CA MET A 505 -6.76 -39.77 41.62
C MET A 505 -6.80 -40.35 40.21
N LEU A 506 -5.72 -41.00 39.77
CA LEU A 506 -5.63 -41.59 38.44
C LEU A 506 -6.63 -42.73 38.25
N VAL A 507 -6.72 -43.67 39.21
CA VAL A 507 -7.70 -44.77 39.16
C VAL A 507 -9.13 -44.22 39.17
N SER A 508 -9.41 -43.23 40.03
CA SER A 508 -10.75 -42.65 40.16
C SER A 508 -11.21 -41.96 38.88
N ARG A 509 -10.30 -41.27 38.18
CA ARG A 509 -10.57 -40.66 36.87
C ARG A 509 -10.91 -41.68 35.78
N TYR A 510 -10.40 -42.91 35.87
CA TYR A 510 -10.63 -43.97 34.88
C TYR A 510 -11.73 -44.97 35.30
N LEU A 511 -12.41 -44.76 36.44
CA LEU A 511 -13.52 -45.62 36.87
C LEU A 511 -14.62 -45.78 35.80
N PRO A 512 -15.07 -44.71 35.11
CA PRO A 512 -16.06 -44.84 34.04
C PRO A 512 -15.56 -45.72 32.89
N ALA A 513 -14.28 -45.60 32.53
CA ALA A 513 -13.67 -46.42 31.51
C ALA A 513 -13.59 -47.90 31.91
N PHE A 514 -13.25 -48.22 33.17
CA PHE A 514 -13.21 -49.62 33.63
C PHE A 514 -14.57 -50.32 33.57
N GLY A 515 -15.67 -49.60 33.78
CA GLY A 515 -17.03 -50.13 33.64
C GLY A 515 -17.45 -50.41 32.20
N SER A 516 -16.67 -49.98 31.21
CA SER A 516 -17.04 -50.13 29.80
C SER A 516 -16.78 -51.51 29.21
N ASN A 517 -17.57 -51.84 28.19
CA ASN A 517 -17.40 -53.01 27.35
C ASN A 517 -16.38 -52.81 26.20
N ASN A 518 -15.77 -51.62 26.07
CA ASN A 518 -14.70 -51.40 25.09
C ASN A 518 -13.53 -52.38 25.34
N PRO A 519 -13.02 -53.07 24.31
CA PRO A 519 -12.02 -54.14 24.50
C PRO A 519 -10.74 -53.65 25.19
N TYR A 520 -10.27 -52.44 24.87
CA TYR A 520 -9.06 -51.88 25.46
C TYR A 520 -9.24 -51.58 26.95
N TYR A 521 -10.38 -51.00 27.32
CA TYR A 521 -10.68 -50.69 28.72
C TYR A 521 -11.05 -51.93 29.54
N SER A 522 -11.71 -52.93 28.95
CA SER A 522 -11.98 -54.21 29.60
C SER A 522 -10.68 -54.98 29.90
N GLU A 523 -9.76 -55.01 28.95
CA GLU A 523 -8.41 -55.58 29.16
C GLU A 523 -7.63 -54.77 30.20
N LEU A 524 -7.73 -53.43 30.16
CA LEU A 524 -7.15 -52.56 31.16
C LEU A 524 -7.71 -52.87 32.56
N ARG A 525 -9.02 -52.99 32.73
CA ARG A 525 -9.67 -53.34 34.01
C ARG A 525 -9.08 -54.63 34.59
N ILE A 526 -9.07 -55.70 33.81
CA ILE A 526 -8.59 -57.03 34.24
C ILE A 526 -7.11 -56.97 34.62
N SER A 527 -6.28 -56.38 33.75
CA SER A 527 -4.84 -56.29 33.99
C SER A 527 -4.50 -55.44 35.20
N GLN A 528 -5.19 -54.31 35.40
CA GLN A 528 -4.89 -53.37 36.48
C GLN A 528 -5.46 -53.81 37.83
N ALA A 529 -6.62 -54.47 37.87
CA ALA A 529 -7.12 -55.11 39.09
C ALA A 529 -6.11 -56.15 39.62
N LYS A 530 -5.60 -57.01 38.73
CA LYS A 530 -4.56 -57.99 39.08
C LYS A 530 -3.26 -57.33 39.53
N LYS A 531 -2.83 -56.27 38.84
CA LYS A 531 -1.59 -55.55 39.15
C LYS A 531 -1.66 -54.83 40.49
N LEU A 532 -2.73 -54.07 40.76
CA LEU A 532 -2.95 -53.40 42.04
C LEU A 532 -2.99 -54.40 43.21
N LYS A 533 -3.68 -55.55 43.01
CA LYS A 533 -3.70 -56.63 44.01
C LYS A 533 -2.30 -57.22 44.24
N SER A 534 -1.53 -57.44 43.19
CA SER A 534 -0.15 -57.95 43.32
C SER A 534 0.73 -56.98 44.11
N TYR A 535 0.66 -55.68 43.80
CA TYR A 535 1.41 -54.66 44.54
C TYR A 535 0.94 -54.54 45.99
N SER A 536 -0.35 -54.72 46.29
CA SER A 536 -0.82 -54.75 47.68
C SER A 536 -0.15 -55.86 48.51
N PHE A 537 0.05 -57.05 47.93
CA PHE A 537 0.76 -58.14 48.58
C PHE A 537 2.26 -57.86 48.75
N ILE A 538 2.89 -57.21 47.76
CA ILE A 538 4.29 -56.76 47.87
C ILE A 538 4.44 -55.80 49.05
N HIS A 539 3.53 -54.83 49.20
CA HIS A 539 3.56 -53.88 50.32
C HIS A 539 3.31 -54.60 51.66
N GLY A 540 2.39 -55.58 51.71
CA GLY A 540 2.20 -56.41 52.90
C GLY A 540 3.47 -57.19 53.30
N GLY A 541 4.17 -57.78 52.32
CA GLY A 541 5.44 -58.47 52.55
C GLY A 541 6.56 -57.54 53.02
N LEU A 542 6.64 -56.33 52.45
CA LEU A 542 7.59 -55.29 52.88
C LEU A 542 7.28 -54.82 54.30
N ALA A 543 6.00 -54.59 54.64
CA ALA A 543 5.60 -54.22 55.99
C ALA A 543 6.08 -55.26 57.01
N ILE A 544 5.80 -56.55 56.78
CA ILE A 544 6.26 -57.65 57.63
C ILE A 544 7.79 -57.65 57.73
N SER A 545 8.49 -57.47 56.61
CA SER A 545 9.97 -57.46 56.58
C SER A 545 10.56 -56.32 57.42
N PHE A 546 10.00 -55.11 57.33
CA PHE A 546 10.43 -53.96 58.13
C PHE A 546 10.11 -54.14 59.63
N PHE A 547 8.95 -54.72 59.97
CA PHE A 547 8.62 -55.06 61.37
C PHE A 547 9.52 -56.18 61.93
N LEU A 548 9.91 -57.17 61.12
CA LEU A 548 10.85 -58.21 61.53
C LEU A 548 12.26 -57.64 61.73
N LEU A 549 12.74 -56.75 60.84
CA LEU A 549 14.05 -56.09 61.00
C LEU A 549 14.14 -55.28 62.30
N GLU A 550 13.04 -54.66 62.73
CA GLU A 550 12.93 -53.98 64.03
C GLU A 550 12.96 -54.98 65.21
N LEU A 551 12.19 -56.08 65.15
CA LEU A 551 12.19 -57.13 66.18
C LEU A 551 13.58 -57.75 66.41
N PHE A 552 14.40 -57.82 65.36
CA PHE A 552 15.78 -58.33 65.43
C PHE A 552 16.85 -57.25 65.68
N GLY A 553 16.46 -55.97 65.86
CA GLY A 553 17.38 -54.89 66.24
C GLY A 553 18.39 -54.47 65.16
N ILE A 554 18.14 -54.80 63.88
CA ILE A 554 19.06 -54.55 62.77
C ILE A 554 18.66 -53.24 62.09
N GLY A 555 19.05 -52.10 62.68
CA GLY A 555 18.82 -50.79 62.07
C GLY A 555 19.36 -49.62 62.90
N PRO A 556 19.97 -48.59 62.29
CA PRO A 556 20.63 -47.51 63.03
C PRO A 556 19.67 -46.49 63.66
N ILE A 557 18.36 -46.53 63.36
CA ILE A 557 17.35 -45.54 63.81
C ILE A 557 16.05 -46.26 64.25
N PRO A 558 15.82 -46.49 65.57
CA PRO A 558 14.76 -47.37 66.06
C PRO A 558 13.32 -46.91 65.76
N TRP A 559 13.07 -45.62 65.58
CA TRP A 559 11.71 -45.09 65.35
C TRP A 559 11.31 -45.06 63.85
N LEU A 560 12.28 -45.20 62.93
CA LEU A 560 12.05 -45.05 61.49
C LEU A 560 11.49 -46.34 60.86
N PHE A 561 11.99 -47.50 61.29
CA PHE A 561 11.56 -48.82 60.81
C PHE A 561 10.08 -49.15 61.09
N PRO A 562 9.53 -48.94 62.30
CA PRO A 562 8.09 -49.14 62.55
C PRO A 562 7.22 -48.16 61.74
N ALA A 563 7.66 -46.90 61.59
CA ALA A 563 6.96 -45.91 60.79
C ALA A 563 6.92 -46.30 59.29
N ILE A 564 8.02 -46.82 58.76
CA ILE A 564 8.10 -47.36 57.39
C ILE A 564 7.23 -48.63 57.25
N GLY A 565 7.29 -49.57 58.20
CA GLY A 565 6.46 -50.77 58.20
C GLY A 565 4.95 -50.46 58.21
N LEU A 566 4.53 -49.53 59.07
CA LEU A 566 3.15 -49.01 59.11
C LEU A 566 2.76 -48.33 57.79
N SER A 567 3.66 -47.56 57.18
CA SER A 567 3.42 -46.94 55.87
C SER A 567 3.13 -47.97 54.78
N TYR A 568 3.85 -49.10 54.77
CA TYR A 568 3.63 -50.21 53.85
C TYR A 568 2.32 -50.97 54.12
N MET A 569 1.92 -51.07 55.38
CA MET A 569 0.64 -51.70 55.75
C MET A 569 -0.55 -50.86 55.26
N VAL A 570 -0.53 -49.54 55.50
CA VAL A 570 -1.59 -48.61 55.06
C VAL A 570 -1.67 -48.53 53.54
N SER A 571 -0.51 -48.41 52.87
CA SER A 571 -0.41 -48.38 51.41
C SER A 571 -0.88 -49.69 50.76
N GLY A 572 -0.50 -50.85 51.32
CA GLY A 572 -0.97 -52.15 50.88
C GLY A 572 -2.50 -52.28 50.97
N GLY A 573 -3.09 -51.88 52.10
CA GLY A 573 -4.55 -51.86 52.27
C GLY A 573 -5.26 -50.95 51.27
N ALA A 574 -4.73 -49.75 51.02
CA ALA A 574 -5.28 -48.81 50.05
C ALA A 574 -5.23 -49.37 48.61
N LEU A 575 -4.12 -50.00 48.21
CA LEU A 575 -3.99 -50.63 46.90
C LEU A 575 -4.93 -51.83 46.74
N PHE A 576 -5.12 -52.63 47.80
CA PHE A 576 -6.06 -53.76 47.79
C PHE A 576 -7.52 -53.29 47.61
N SER A 577 -7.93 -52.26 48.34
CA SER A 577 -9.26 -51.64 48.18
C SER A 577 -9.47 -51.12 46.76
N ARG A 578 -8.47 -50.48 46.15
CA ARG A 578 -8.56 -49.99 44.76
C ARG A 578 -8.60 -51.11 43.73
N ALA A 579 -7.89 -52.22 43.98
CA ALA A 579 -7.98 -53.40 43.14
C ALA A 579 -9.41 -53.96 43.09
N GLY A 580 -10.11 -53.95 44.23
CA GLY A 580 -11.54 -54.28 44.32
C GLY A 580 -12.40 -53.33 43.49
N ASN A 581 -12.27 -52.02 43.70
CA ASN A 581 -13.05 -51.02 42.95
C ASN A 581 -12.84 -51.09 41.43
N VAL A 582 -11.64 -51.41 40.96
CA VAL A 582 -11.38 -51.63 39.53
C VAL A 582 -11.99 -52.95 39.06
N GLY A 583 -11.84 -54.04 39.82
CA GLY A 583 -12.39 -55.35 39.47
C GLY A 583 -13.91 -55.39 39.43
N ASP A 584 -14.56 -54.63 40.32
CA ASP A 584 -16.01 -54.59 40.50
C ASP A 584 -16.70 -53.48 39.69
N ALA A 585 -15.93 -52.61 39.01
CA ALA A 585 -16.46 -51.63 38.07
C ALA A 585 -17.09 -52.39 36.88
N ARG A 586 -18.41 -52.53 36.91
CA ARG A 586 -19.26 -53.06 35.84
C ARG A 586 -20.40 -52.10 35.58
#